data_AF-I6S2B3-F1
#
_entry.id   AF-I6S2B3-F1
#
_cell.length_a   1.000
_cell.length_b   1.000
_cell.length_c   1.000
_cell.angle_alpha   90.00
_cell.angle_beta   90.00
_cell.angle_gamma   90.00
#
_symmetry.space_group_name_H-M   'P 1'
#
loop_
_entity.id
_entity.type
_entity.pdbx_description
1 polymer ?
#
loop_
_entity_poly.entity_id
_entity_poly.type
_entity_poly.pdbx_seq_one_letter_code
_entity_poly.pdbx_strand_id
1 'polypeptide(L)'
;MNEDYSKIELNDGTILNLEPKLNIKKLLMINRDFNTDEFAKMTVGKGSMDISVIQGAKAVYIAYRQANMTDYISFDEFIDKWDFDMATASYTYQLMMFKQARDAYQKEFEKANKEKKLQK
;
A
#
# COMPACT_ATOMS: atom_id res chain seq x y z
N MET A 1 14.29 -6.74 9.49
CA MET A 1 14.28 -5.27 9.31
C MET A 1 12.83 -4.85 9.36
N ASN A 2 12.47 -3.82 10.14
CA ASN A 2 11.12 -3.28 10.09
C ASN A 2 11.05 -2.36 8.87
N GLU A 3 10.58 -2.90 7.75
CA GLU A 3 10.30 -2.11 6.56
C GLU A 3 9.15 -1.15 6.87
N ASP A 4 9.36 0.12 6.55
CA ASP A 4 8.40 1.19 6.77
C ASP A 4 7.51 1.31 5.53
N TYR A 5 6.38 0.59 5.51
CA TYR A 5 5.41 0.60 4.41
C TYR A 5 4.51 1.84 4.38
N SER A 6 4.86 2.90 5.13
CA SER A 6 4.21 4.22 5.04
C SER A 6 4.78 5.09 3.92
N LYS A 7 5.80 4.62 3.20
CA LYS A 7 6.44 5.32 2.09
C LYS A 7 7.10 4.37 1.10
N ILE A 8 7.34 4.84 -0.11
CA ILE A 8 8.16 4.20 -1.13
C ILE A 8 9.10 5.22 -1.75
N GLU A 9 10.20 4.73 -2.32
CA GLU A 9 11.15 5.52 -3.10
C GLU A 9 10.98 5.20 -4.58
N LEU A 10 10.92 6.24 -5.41
CA LEU A 10 10.92 6.13 -6.86
C LEU A 10 12.36 6.06 -7.39
N ASN A 11 12.50 5.63 -8.65
CA ASN A 11 13.79 5.48 -9.34
C ASN A 11 14.57 6.81 -9.49
N ASP A 12 13.89 7.95 -9.36
CA ASP A 12 14.49 9.28 -9.36
C ASP A 12 14.87 9.79 -7.94
N GLY A 13 14.70 8.96 -6.91
CA GLY A 13 14.94 9.28 -5.51
C GLY A 13 13.79 10.00 -4.81
N THR A 14 12.67 10.25 -5.51
CA THR A 14 11.48 10.87 -4.90
C THR A 14 10.86 9.92 -3.87
N ILE A 15 10.62 10.42 -2.66
CA ILE A 15 9.91 9.68 -1.62
C ILE A 15 8.42 10.00 -1.68
N LEU A 16 7.60 8.98 -1.90
CA LEU A 16 6.13 9.09 -1.87
C LEU A 16 5.57 8.51 -0.58
N ASN A 17 4.66 9.24 0.06
CA ASN A 17 3.94 8.74 1.22
C ASN A 17 2.80 7.80 0.80
N LEU A 18 2.55 6.77 1.60
CA LEU A 18 1.48 5.80 1.45
C LEU A 18 0.52 5.86 2.64
N GLU A 19 -0.77 5.72 2.36
CA GLU A 19 -1.80 5.44 3.36
C GLU A 19 -2.26 3.98 3.21
N PRO A 20 -1.64 3.03 3.95
CA PRO A 20 -1.92 1.61 3.81
C PRO A 20 -3.24 1.19 4.44
N LYS A 21 -3.90 2.06 5.24
CA LYS A 21 -5.25 1.80 5.73
C LYS A 21 -6.28 2.25 4.71
N LEU A 22 -7.05 1.29 4.19
CA LEU A 22 -8.11 1.60 3.24
C LEU A 22 -9.16 2.54 3.84
N ASN A 23 -9.39 3.66 3.17
CA ASN A 23 -10.46 4.61 3.41
C ASN A 23 -11.47 4.54 2.25
N ILE A 24 -12.65 3.98 2.52
CA ILE A 24 -13.69 3.74 1.51
C ILE A 24 -14.10 5.02 0.78
N LYS A 25 -14.19 6.17 1.48
CA LYS A 25 -14.53 7.44 0.84
C LYS A 25 -13.47 7.85 -0.18
N LYS A 26 -12.19 7.76 0.19
CA LYS A 26 -11.08 8.08 -0.73
C LYS A 26 -11.03 7.10 -1.90
N LEU A 27 -11.22 5.80 -1.66
CA LEU A 27 -11.30 4.80 -2.72
C LEU A 27 -12.39 5.14 -3.75
N LEU A 28 -13.60 5.52 -3.30
CA LEU A 28 -14.69 5.93 -4.19
C LEU A 28 -14.38 7.21 -4.98
N MET A 29 -13.59 8.13 -4.41
CA MET A 29 -13.14 9.33 -5.13
C MET A 29 -12.09 8.98 -6.19
N ILE A 30 -11.12 8.14 -5.84
CA ILE A 30 -10.11 7.60 -6.76
C ILE A 30 -10.79 6.82 -7.90
N ASN A 31 -11.83 6.04 -7.60
CA ASN A 31 -12.53 5.24 -8.62
C ASN A 31 -13.20 6.08 -9.72
N ARG A 32 -13.37 7.39 -9.52
CA ARG A 32 -13.94 8.29 -10.53
C ARG A 32 -12.98 8.57 -11.69
N ASP A 33 -11.68 8.48 -11.45
CA ASP A 33 -10.64 8.78 -12.43
C ASP A 33 -9.63 7.63 -12.62
N PHE A 34 -9.71 6.57 -11.81
CA PHE A 34 -8.86 5.39 -11.90
C PHE A 34 -9.66 4.12 -11.55
N ASN A 35 -9.73 3.14 -12.46
CA ASN A 35 -10.49 1.91 -12.21
C ASN A 35 -9.85 1.05 -11.08
N THR A 36 -10.56 0.96 -9.94
CA THR A 36 -10.16 0.21 -8.75
C THR A 36 -10.78 -1.19 -8.65
N ASP A 37 -11.60 -1.61 -9.62
CA ASP A 37 -12.34 -2.88 -9.57
C ASP A 37 -11.41 -4.08 -9.37
N GLU A 38 -10.29 -4.10 -10.09
CA GLU A 38 -9.34 -5.21 -10.00
C GLU A 38 -8.71 -5.33 -8.60
N PHE A 39 -8.43 -4.19 -7.95
CA PHE A 39 -7.98 -4.16 -6.57
C PHE A 39 -9.07 -4.65 -5.60
N ALA A 40 -10.34 -4.28 -5.83
CA ALA A 40 -11.45 -4.63 -4.95
C ALA A 40 -11.89 -6.10 -5.08
N LYS A 41 -11.55 -6.77 -6.18
CA LYS A 41 -11.86 -8.19 -6.39
C LYS A 41 -10.95 -9.05 -5.51
N MET A 42 -11.57 -9.81 -4.61
CA MET A 42 -10.85 -10.86 -3.88
C MET A 42 -10.79 -12.12 -4.74
N THR A 43 -9.60 -12.46 -5.24
CA THR A 43 -9.37 -13.72 -5.94
C THR A 43 -9.13 -14.81 -4.90
N VAL A 44 -10.10 -15.72 -4.75
CA VAL A 44 -9.95 -16.91 -3.91
C VAL A 44 -9.48 -18.06 -4.80
N GLY A 45 -8.19 -18.39 -4.73
CA GLY A 45 -7.62 -19.57 -5.39
C GLY A 45 -8.02 -20.86 -4.67
N LYS A 46 -7.58 -22.01 -5.20
CA LYS A 46 -7.80 -23.35 -4.59
C LYS A 46 -7.00 -23.50 -3.28
N GLY A 47 -7.42 -22.79 -2.23
CA GLY A 47 -6.88 -22.89 -0.87
C GLY A 47 -6.00 -21.73 -0.40
N SER A 48 -5.62 -20.79 -1.28
CA SER A 48 -4.86 -19.58 -0.94
C SER A 48 -5.49 -18.33 -1.55
N MET A 49 -5.28 -17.19 -0.90
CA MET A 49 -5.52 -15.89 -1.51
C MET A 49 -4.31 -15.55 -2.37
N ASP A 50 -4.51 -15.53 -3.68
CA ASP A 50 -3.46 -15.18 -4.62
C ASP A 50 -3.68 -13.73 -5.08
N ILE A 51 -2.66 -12.89 -4.90
CA ILE A 51 -2.66 -11.50 -5.33
C ILE A 51 -1.92 -11.46 -6.67
N SER A 52 -2.59 -11.00 -7.74
CA SER A 52 -1.89 -10.80 -9.02
C SER A 52 -0.95 -9.59 -8.95
N VAL A 53 0.06 -9.56 -9.82
CA VAL A 53 0.98 -8.42 -9.96
C VAL A 53 0.21 -7.10 -10.15
N ILE A 54 -0.84 -7.12 -10.97
CA ILE A 54 -1.69 -5.95 -11.22
C ILE A 54 -2.45 -5.54 -9.96
N GLN A 55 -3.01 -6.50 -9.21
CA GLN A 55 -3.69 -6.20 -7.94
C GLN A 55 -2.75 -5.58 -6.92
N GLY A 56 -1.53 -6.11 -6.80
CA GLY A 56 -0.48 -5.56 -5.95
C GLY A 56 -0.10 -4.14 -6.36
N ALA A 57 0.21 -3.92 -7.64
CA ALA A 57 0.56 -2.60 -8.15
C ALA A 57 -0.54 -1.55 -7.92
N LYS A 58 -1.80 -1.94 -8.17
CA LYS A 58 -2.95 -1.07 -7.88
C LYS A 58 -3.11 -0.79 -6.39
N ALA A 59 -2.83 -1.76 -5.51
CA ALA A 59 -2.89 -1.53 -4.07
C ALA A 59 -1.91 -0.45 -3.62
N VAL A 60 -0.66 -0.51 -4.09
CA VAL A 60 0.36 0.51 -3.77
C VAL A 60 -0.04 1.86 -4.33
N TYR A 61 -0.49 1.93 -5.59
CA TYR A 61 -0.92 3.20 -6.17
C TYR A 61 -2.15 3.78 -5.46
N ILE A 62 -3.11 2.96 -5.04
CA ILE A 62 -4.25 3.44 -4.25
C ILE A 62 -3.78 3.94 -2.89
N ALA A 63 -2.86 3.24 -2.21
CA ALA A 63 -2.29 3.71 -0.95
C ALA A 63 -1.58 5.07 -1.13
N TYR A 64 -0.83 5.25 -2.22
CA TYR A 64 -0.22 6.52 -2.61
C TYR A 64 -1.27 7.61 -2.86
N ARG A 65 -2.27 7.35 -3.70
CA ARG A 65 -3.36 8.30 -4.02
C ARG A 65 -4.15 8.71 -2.79
N GLN A 66 -4.38 7.79 -1.86
CA GLN A 66 -5.06 8.10 -0.61
C GLN A 66 -4.25 9.07 0.27
N ALA A 67 -2.92 8.96 0.28
CA ALA A 67 -2.05 9.89 0.99
C ALA A 67 -1.95 11.25 0.27
N ASN A 68 -2.09 11.27 -1.06
CA ASN A 68 -1.83 12.44 -1.91
C ASN A 68 -3.04 12.74 -2.81
N MET A 69 -4.17 13.16 -2.22
CA MET A 69 -5.45 13.29 -2.94
C MET A 69 -5.51 14.45 -3.95
N THR A 70 -4.64 15.45 -3.83
CA THR A 70 -4.68 16.70 -4.61
C THR A 70 -3.50 16.86 -5.55
N ASP A 71 -2.33 16.33 -5.18
CA ASP A 71 -1.09 16.43 -5.93
C ASP A 71 -0.56 15.02 -6.13
N TYR A 72 -0.90 14.43 -7.28
CA TYR A 72 -0.54 13.07 -7.61
C TYR A 72 -0.13 12.93 -9.07
N ILE A 73 0.75 11.97 -9.34
CA ILE A 73 1.08 11.52 -10.69
C ILE A 73 0.09 10.44 -11.17
N SER A 74 -0.01 10.25 -12.49
CA SER A 74 -0.88 9.22 -13.08
C SER A 74 -0.40 7.81 -12.73
N PHE A 75 -1.24 6.80 -12.93
CA PHE A 75 -0.84 5.41 -12.69
C PHE A 75 0.30 4.98 -13.62
N ASP A 76 0.26 5.40 -14.89
CA ASP A 76 1.31 5.05 -15.86
C ASP A 76 2.64 5.69 -15.45
N GLU A 77 2.65 6.97 -15.09
CA GLU A 77 3.86 7.65 -14.60
C GLU A 77 4.36 7.03 -13.29
N PHE A 78 3.46 6.62 -12.42
CA PHE A 78 3.81 5.92 -11.19
C PHE A 78 4.52 4.59 -11.47
N ILE A 79 4.00 3.77 -12.37
CA ILE A 79 4.58 2.47 -12.73
C ILE A 79 5.93 2.63 -13.46
N ASP A 80 6.08 3.66 -14.29
CA ASP A 80 7.35 3.95 -14.96
C ASP A 80 8.45 4.34 -13.97
N LYS A 81 8.07 5.02 -12.88
CA LYS A 81 9.02 5.54 -11.87
C LYS A 81 9.23 4.61 -10.69
N TRP A 82 8.32 3.68 -10.43
CA TRP A 82 8.44 2.78 -9.29
C TRP A 82 9.04 1.44 -9.71
N ASP A 83 10.19 1.08 -9.13
CA ASP A 83 10.72 -0.28 -9.23
C ASP A 83 9.79 -1.25 -8.47
N PHE A 84 9.02 -2.03 -9.21
CA PHE A 84 7.98 -2.89 -8.65
C PHE A 84 8.58 -3.91 -7.68
N ASP A 85 8.10 -3.89 -6.44
CA ASP A 85 8.45 -4.88 -5.42
C ASP A 85 7.21 -5.67 -4.97
N MET A 86 7.22 -6.98 -5.22
CA MET A 86 6.08 -7.85 -4.92
C MET A 86 5.82 -7.97 -3.41
N ALA A 87 6.86 -7.87 -2.58
CA ALA A 87 6.73 -7.93 -1.13
C ALA A 87 5.94 -6.73 -0.60
N THR A 88 6.37 -5.52 -0.98
CA THR A 88 5.67 -4.25 -0.71
C THR A 88 4.25 -4.29 -1.24
N ALA A 89 4.07 -4.68 -2.50
CA ALA A 89 2.76 -4.74 -3.14
C ALA A 89 1.78 -5.66 -2.41
N SER A 90 2.24 -6.86 -2.07
CA SER A 90 1.44 -7.86 -1.36
C SER A 90 1.12 -7.41 0.07
N TYR A 91 2.10 -6.81 0.77
CA TYR A 91 1.90 -6.33 2.13
C TYR A 91 0.95 -5.13 2.19
N THR A 92 1.10 -4.15 1.29
CA THR A 92 0.17 -3.01 1.18
C THR A 92 -1.26 -3.50 0.92
N TYR A 93 -1.44 -4.45 -0.01
CA TYR A 93 -2.76 -5.05 -0.25
C TYR A 93 -3.33 -5.70 1.02
N GLN A 94 -2.53 -6.47 1.75
CA GLN A 94 -2.97 -7.11 2.99
C GLN A 94 -3.38 -6.09 4.06
N LEU A 95 -2.61 -5.01 4.25
CA LEU A 95 -2.96 -3.93 5.18
C LEU A 95 -4.28 -3.25 4.81
N MET A 96 -4.51 -3.06 3.51
CA MET A 96 -5.75 -2.44 3.03
C MET A 96 -6.96 -3.36 3.26
N MET A 97 -6.82 -4.65 2.96
CA MET A 97 -7.95 -5.59 2.94
C MET A 97 -8.22 -6.26 4.30
N PHE A 98 -7.20 -6.55 5.11
CA PHE A 98 -7.35 -7.37 6.32
C PHE A 98 -7.09 -6.59 7.61
N LYS A 99 -8.09 -6.60 8.50
CA LYS A 99 -7.96 -6.00 9.83
C LYS A 99 -6.85 -6.64 10.65
N GLN A 100 -6.71 -7.97 10.58
CA GLN A 100 -5.67 -8.70 11.31
C GLN A 100 -4.24 -8.28 10.90
N ALA A 101 -4.01 -8.06 9.60
CA ALA A 101 -2.72 -7.57 9.10
C ALA A 101 -2.42 -6.16 9.64
N ARG A 102 -3.43 -5.26 9.68
CA ARG A 102 -3.27 -3.94 10.30
C ARG A 102 -2.96 -4.00 11.79
N ASP A 103 -3.67 -4.85 12.52
CA ASP A 103 -3.47 -5.01 13.97
C ASP A 103 -2.07 -5.58 14.27
N ALA A 104 -1.54 -6.46 13.41
CA ALA A 104 -0.17 -6.97 13.51
C ALA A 104 0.86 -5.85 13.26
N TYR A 105 0.70 -5.10 12.15
CA TYR A 105 1.57 -3.98 11.81
C TYR A 105 1.63 -2.92 12.92
N GLN A 106 0.48 -2.54 13.50
CA GLN A 106 0.43 -1.59 14.61
C GLN A 106 1.22 -2.07 15.83
N LYS A 107 1.09 -3.36 16.18
CA LYS A 107 1.85 -3.95 17.31
C LYS A 107 3.35 -3.95 17.06
N GLU A 108 3.80 -4.30 15.86
CA GLU A 108 5.21 -4.29 15.49
C GLU A 108 5.79 -2.87 15.52
N PHE A 109 5.04 -1.91 14.99
CA PHE A 109 5.40 -0.50 15.01
C PHE A 109 5.52 0.06 16.43
N GLU A 110 4.53 -0.22 17.30
CA GLU A 110 4.57 0.17 18.71
C GLU A 110 5.76 -0.46 19.45
N LYS A 111 6.03 -1.74 19.21
CA LYS A 111 7.17 -2.45 19.82
C LYS A 111 8.49 -1.82 19.41
N ALA A 112 8.68 -1.56 18.12
CA ALA A 112 9.88 -0.92 17.59
C ALA A 112 10.11 0.49 18.18
N ASN A 113 9.03 1.25 18.33
CA ASN A 113 9.10 2.59 18.94
C ASN A 113 9.38 2.55 20.44
N LYS A 114 8.91 1.53 21.16
CA LYS A 114 9.25 1.32 22.58
C LYS A 114 10.73 0.91 22.74
N GLU A 115 11.23 0.01 21.90
CA GLU A 115 12.64 -0.41 21.91
C GLU A 115 13.59 0.75 21.59
N LYS A 116 13.26 1.59 20.60
CA LYS A 116 14.04 2.81 20.29
C LYS A 116 14.05 3.84 21.43
N LYS A 117 13.01 3.87 22.29
CA LYS A 117 12.95 4.74 23.47
C LYS A 117 13.73 4.20 24.66
N LEU A 118 13.94 2.89 24.75
CA LEU A 118 14.71 2.23 25.82
C LEU A 118 16.22 2.22 25.55
N GLN A 119 16.63 2.45 24.30
CA GLN A 119 18.03 2.58 23.88
C GLN A 119 18.54 4.03 23.88
N LYS A 120 17.71 5.00 24.31
CA LYS A 120 18.08 6.38 24.58
C LYS A 120 18.16 6.61 26.09
#